data_AF-A0A239PDV7-F1
#
_entry.id   AF-A0A239PDV7-F1
#
_cell.length_a   1.000
_cell.length_b   1.000
_cell.length_c   1.000
_cell.angle_alpha   90.00
_cell.angle_beta   90.00
_cell.angle_gamma   90.00
#
_symmetry.space_group_name_H-M   'P 1'
#
loop_
_entity.id
_entity.type
_entity.pdbx_description
1 polymer ?
#
loop_
_entity_poly.entity_id
_entity_poly.type
_entity_poly.pdbx_seq_one_letter_code
_entity_poly.pdbx_strand_id
1 'polypeptide(L)'
;MRRRIMTLLTVLAVVTGLFVVVSPPASAAPLVNAKVTVNRIRAISSDDEGLCGRVDWYVKVWINGVAFDNEDTEDQDDREGIPDISPDWEFSVPNLDVATLPQRDGSAFLPVTVEAWDEDGGFCLDDNQYDVSPTGTTALLADVRVAPCEASVEGGAPIACGTPIVRSGDGDDRAELTVTIAVDPPASAPGLRISCTHGPSWPQPGQPVTITATALDGALMPTVVPTSLEIWLSPTDRQTRSGVGSFTRTLTAAAPSFTYGCLLTVGATTIFSGWRRTAVGDPTPNFTFPKPAVPILYTGGQGSRIDVVLIADRDTYTGPGPIGLNPMFQADVATVINTGIYGFDPFLTNQDLFNFWVLPDNSGKAVDFGSDDDHDLPVLWDEIFAFADVGVILHRKAAQRDFGMPDDHIASVNLVRSDAMGGVRHEVGHVPFGLADEYCCDAAYFYNEVAPNVYEDLAGDEGCDKDAPNLNRVRDACRALEEDGDVWYTSEPGDLTTGLMNDDVMNDNGPANAADVRRFNLIFGDCRIAKC
;
A
#
# COMPACT_ATOMS: atom_id res chain seq x y z
N MET A 1 50.65 80.47 -16.61
CA MET A 1 50.73 80.42 -18.10
C MET A 1 49.88 79.23 -18.55
N ARG A 2 48.65 79.46 -19.02
CA ARG A 2 48.26 79.53 -20.44
C ARG A 2 48.38 78.19 -21.19
N ARG A 3 47.19 77.70 -21.61
CA ARG A 3 46.85 77.05 -22.92
C ARG A 3 47.38 75.61 -23.10
N ARG A 4 46.68 74.62 -23.67
CA ARG A 4 45.46 74.52 -24.54
C ARG A 4 45.16 73.00 -24.72
N ILE A 5 43.90 72.53 -24.61
CA ILE A 5 42.97 72.13 -25.70
C ILE A 5 43.03 70.65 -26.14
N MET A 6 41.85 69.99 -26.04
CA MET A 6 41.25 68.89 -26.85
C MET A 6 42.04 67.59 -27.06
N THR A 7 41.45 66.41 -26.87
CA THR A 7 40.40 65.87 -27.76
C THR A 7 39.62 64.71 -27.12
N LEU A 8 38.31 64.71 -27.39
CA LEU A 8 37.30 63.69 -27.12
C LEU A 8 37.70 62.26 -27.53
N LEU A 9 37.27 61.27 -26.75
CA LEU A 9 36.68 60.05 -27.32
C LEU A 9 35.66 59.41 -26.36
N THR A 10 34.41 59.53 -26.81
CA THR A 10 33.14 58.88 -26.52
C THR A 10 33.21 57.45 -25.94
N VAL A 11 32.66 57.24 -24.74
CA VAL A 11 32.00 55.98 -24.35
C VAL A 11 30.75 56.33 -23.53
N LEU A 12 29.61 56.40 -24.23
CA LEU A 12 28.29 56.42 -23.63
C LEU A 12 27.86 54.95 -23.47
N ALA A 13 28.22 54.33 -22.35
CA ALA A 13 27.72 53.00 -22.00
C ALA A 13 26.31 53.15 -21.42
N VAL A 14 25.33 52.78 -22.23
CA VAL A 14 23.92 52.62 -21.84
C VAL A 14 23.84 51.50 -20.82
N VAL A 15 23.76 51.85 -19.53
CA VAL A 15 23.33 50.94 -18.46
C VAL A 15 21.81 50.87 -18.51
N THR A 16 21.27 50.17 -19.52
CA THR A 16 19.92 49.61 -19.44
C THR A 16 19.99 48.46 -18.46
N GLY A 17 19.52 48.71 -17.24
CA GLY A 17 19.35 47.69 -16.22
C GLY A 17 18.44 46.57 -16.76
N LEU A 18 19.03 45.41 -17.01
CA LEU A 18 18.30 44.15 -17.01
C LEU A 18 17.81 43.93 -15.57
N PHE A 19 16.60 44.40 -15.27
CA PHE A 19 15.79 43.72 -14.28
C PHE A 19 15.44 42.36 -14.90
N VAL A 20 16.29 41.35 -14.64
CA VAL A 20 15.84 39.97 -14.73
C VAL A 20 14.78 39.85 -13.65
N VAL A 21 13.53 40.00 -14.04
CA VAL A 21 12.39 39.53 -13.25
C VAL A 21 12.62 38.03 -13.17
N VAL A 22 13.27 37.58 -12.10
CA VAL A 22 13.31 36.17 -11.73
C VAL A 22 11.87 35.87 -11.37
N SER A 23 11.09 35.44 -12.36
CA SER A 23 9.79 34.85 -12.09
C SER A 23 10.04 33.80 -11.02
N PRO A 24 9.31 33.83 -9.88
CA PRO A 24 9.40 32.72 -8.94
C PRO A 24 9.21 31.43 -9.74
N PRO A 25 9.99 30.37 -9.45
CA PRO A 25 9.78 29.09 -10.12
C PRO A 25 8.30 28.78 -10.05
N ALA A 26 7.70 28.47 -11.20
CA ALA A 26 6.30 28.09 -11.25
C ALA A 26 6.09 27.03 -10.18
N SER A 27 5.29 27.33 -9.17
CA SER A 27 4.94 26.35 -8.15
C SER A 27 4.28 25.22 -8.92
N ALA A 28 4.94 24.05 -8.95
CA ALA A 28 4.29 22.86 -9.46
C ALA A 28 2.94 22.75 -8.73
N ALA A 29 1.87 22.51 -9.47
CA ALA A 29 0.59 22.27 -8.84
C ALA A 29 0.74 21.05 -7.90
N PRO A 30 0.03 21.02 -6.77
CA PRO A 30 0.13 19.91 -5.85
C PRO A 30 -0.28 18.61 -6.57
N LEU A 31 0.49 17.55 -6.34
CA LEU A 31 0.05 16.20 -6.68
C LEU A 31 -0.95 15.73 -5.61
N VAL A 32 -1.93 14.91 -6.00
CA VAL A 32 -2.91 14.31 -5.10
C VAL A 32 -3.14 12.84 -5.43
N ASN A 33 -3.60 12.07 -4.45
CA ASN A 33 -4.11 10.72 -4.63
C ASN A 33 -5.65 10.80 -4.62
N ALA A 34 -6.27 10.34 -5.70
CA ALA A 34 -7.72 10.23 -5.80
C ALA A 34 -8.15 8.80 -5.54
N LYS A 35 -9.23 8.61 -4.76
CA LYS A 35 -9.64 7.30 -4.27
C LYS A 35 -11.16 7.18 -4.24
N VAL A 36 -11.67 6.06 -4.72
CA VAL A 36 -13.08 5.68 -4.66
C VAL A 36 -13.17 4.34 -3.93
N THR A 37 -13.97 4.28 -2.88
CA THR A 37 -14.26 3.05 -2.14
C THR A 37 -15.72 2.69 -2.33
N VAL A 38 -16.01 1.49 -2.84
CA VAL A 38 -17.36 0.93 -2.88
C VAL A 38 -17.60 0.18 -1.58
N ASN A 39 -18.28 0.86 -0.64
CA ASN A 39 -18.49 0.34 0.70
C ASN A 39 -19.59 -0.73 0.77
N ARG A 40 -20.60 -0.63 -0.09
CA ARG A 40 -21.74 -1.55 -0.10
C ARG A 40 -22.48 -1.51 -1.43
N ILE A 41 -22.92 -2.68 -1.88
CA ILE A 41 -23.82 -2.85 -3.02
C ILE A 41 -24.97 -3.74 -2.56
N ARG A 42 -26.20 -3.36 -2.89
CA ARG A 42 -27.40 -4.12 -2.54
C ARG A 42 -28.41 -4.13 -3.68
N ALA A 43 -28.80 -5.32 -4.14
CA ALA A 43 -29.92 -5.49 -5.06
C ALA A 43 -31.22 -4.97 -4.42
N ILE A 44 -31.95 -4.12 -5.14
CA ILE A 44 -33.30 -3.68 -4.77
C ILE A 44 -34.34 -4.45 -5.59
N SER A 45 -34.06 -4.64 -6.88
CA SER A 45 -34.81 -5.54 -7.76
C SER A 45 -33.93 -5.98 -8.92
N SER A 46 -34.13 -7.21 -9.36
CA SER A 46 -33.53 -7.82 -10.54
C SER A 46 -34.67 -8.46 -11.33
N ASP A 47 -34.76 -8.12 -12.61
CA ASP A 47 -35.70 -8.75 -13.55
C ASP A 47 -35.20 -10.14 -13.98
N ASP A 48 -33.92 -10.44 -13.71
CA ASP A 48 -33.23 -11.69 -14.06
C ASP A 48 -33.12 -12.71 -12.89
N GLU A 49 -33.62 -12.38 -11.69
CA GLU A 49 -33.74 -13.32 -10.56
C GLU A 49 -34.61 -14.54 -10.95
N GLY A 50 -33.96 -15.62 -11.43
CA GLY A 50 -34.64 -16.72 -12.10
C GLY A 50 -33.74 -17.89 -12.49
N LEU A 51 -33.69 -18.22 -13.79
CA LEU A 51 -32.91 -19.36 -14.31
C LEU A 51 -31.40 -19.11 -14.31
N CYS A 52 -30.97 -17.84 -14.25
CA CYS A 52 -29.58 -17.45 -14.42
C CYS A 52 -28.76 -17.49 -13.13
N GLY A 53 -29.42 -17.40 -11.97
CA GLY A 53 -28.72 -17.49 -10.69
C GLY A 53 -29.12 -16.37 -9.75
N ARG A 54 -28.20 -16.07 -8.85
CA ARG A 54 -28.26 -14.91 -7.96
C ARG A 54 -27.22 -13.91 -8.46
N VAL A 55 -27.37 -12.66 -8.04
CA VAL A 55 -26.44 -11.60 -8.44
C VAL A 55 -25.01 -11.86 -7.96
N ASP A 56 -24.07 -11.69 -8.87
CA ASP A 56 -22.63 -11.87 -8.74
C ASP A 56 -21.96 -10.50 -9.01
N TRP A 57 -21.85 -9.70 -7.94
CA TRP A 57 -21.48 -8.29 -8.09
C TRP A 57 -20.03 -8.08 -8.53
N TYR A 58 -19.84 -7.17 -9.47
CA TYR A 58 -18.56 -6.49 -9.68
C TYR A 58 -18.78 -5.03 -10.06
N VAL A 59 -17.71 -4.22 -10.13
CA VAL A 59 -17.81 -2.78 -10.42
C VAL A 59 -16.78 -2.31 -11.44
N LYS A 60 -17.20 -1.35 -12.26
CA LYS A 60 -16.30 -0.59 -13.14
C LYS A 60 -16.22 0.83 -12.63
N VAL A 61 -15.00 1.31 -12.40
CA VAL A 61 -14.75 2.65 -11.84
C VAL A 61 -13.86 3.45 -12.76
N TRP A 62 -14.25 4.69 -13.07
CA TRP A 62 -13.39 5.63 -13.78
C TRP A 62 -13.03 6.79 -12.87
N ILE A 63 -11.74 7.09 -12.75
CA ILE A 63 -11.23 8.24 -12.02
C ILE A 63 -10.39 9.07 -13.00
N ASN A 64 -10.88 10.26 -13.36
CA ASN A 64 -10.26 11.10 -14.40
C ASN A 64 -10.04 10.37 -15.75
N GLY A 65 -10.93 9.43 -16.10
CA GLY A 65 -10.81 8.64 -17.33
C GLY A 65 -9.86 7.44 -17.26
N VAL A 66 -9.18 7.21 -16.13
CA VAL A 66 -8.50 5.94 -15.85
C VAL A 66 -9.56 4.93 -15.44
N ALA A 67 -9.68 3.83 -16.19
CA ALA A 67 -10.65 2.77 -15.95
C ALA A 67 -10.08 1.71 -15.01
N PHE A 68 -10.93 1.21 -14.13
CA PHE A 68 -10.68 0.09 -13.22
C PHE A 68 -11.84 -0.89 -13.30
N ASP A 69 -11.52 -2.16 -13.14
CA ASP A 69 -12.46 -3.27 -13.26
C ASP A 69 -11.99 -4.40 -12.33
N ASN A 70 -12.87 -4.84 -11.42
CA ASN A 70 -12.59 -5.93 -10.48
C ASN A 70 -13.35 -7.22 -10.82
N GLU A 71 -13.86 -7.36 -12.04
CA GLU A 71 -14.31 -8.64 -12.61
C GLU A 71 -13.19 -9.71 -12.51
N ASP A 72 -13.59 -10.95 -12.22
CA ASP A 72 -12.74 -12.13 -12.05
C ASP A 72 -11.64 -11.94 -10.98
N THR A 73 -12.01 -11.41 -9.81
CA THR A 73 -11.07 -11.28 -8.67
C THR A 73 -11.48 -12.20 -7.55
N GLU A 74 -10.50 -12.81 -6.84
CA GLU A 74 -10.79 -13.74 -5.75
C GLU A 74 -11.73 -13.15 -4.69
N ASP A 75 -11.54 -11.86 -4.32
CA ASP A 75 -12.44 -11.18 -3.39
C ASP A 75 -13.87 -11.03 -3.93
N GLN A 76 -14.04 -10.84 -5.24
CA GLN A 76 -15.34 -10.81 -5.87
C GLN A 76 -15.97 -12.21 -5.96
N ASP A 77 -15.23 -13.22 -6.42
CA ASP A 77 -15.66 -14.61 -6.53
C ASP A 77 -16.19 -15.15 -5.17
N ASP A 78 -15.51 -14.80 -4.07
CA ASP A 78 -15.91 -15.17 -2.70
C ASP A 78 -17.28 -14.60 -2.28
N ARG A 79 -17.82 -13.64 -3.04
CA ARG A 79 -19.07 -12.91 -2.74
C ARG A 79 -20.19 -13.22 -3.73
N GLU A 80 -19.96 -14.12 -4.67
CA GLU A 80 -20.97 -14.60 -5.61
C GLU A 80 -22.26 -15.04 -4.90
N GLY A 81 -23.39 -14.66 -5.48
CA GLY A 81 -24.73 -15.02 -5.09
C GLY A 81 -25.24 -14.33 -3.82
N ILE A 82 -24.53 -13.29 -3.36
CA ILE A 82 -24.91 -12.48 -2.20
C ILE A 82 -25.51 -11.14 -2.68
N PRO A 83 -26.83 -10.93 -2.56
CA PRO A 83 -27.48 -9.71 -3.07
C PRO A 83 -27.21 -8.45 -2.25
N ASP A 84 -26.46 -8.53 -1.15
CA ASP A 84 -26.12 -7.40 -0.28
C ASP A 84 -24.73 -7.63 0.31
N ILE A 85 -23.73 -7.02 -0.32
CA ILE A 85 -22.31 -7.17 0.04
C ILE A 85 -21.75 -5.83 0.53
N SER A 86 -20.77 -5.90 1.43
CA SER A 86 -20.03 -4.72 1.90
C SER A 86 -18.53 -4.95 1.68
N PRO A 87 -18.06 -4.88 0.42
CA PRO A 87 -16.73 -5.38 0.07
C PRO A 87 -15.60 -4.42 0.45
N ASP A 88 -15.90 -3.12 0.58
CA ASP A 88 -14.89 -2.06 0.73
C ASP A 88 -13.84 -2.06 -0.42
N TRP A 89 -14.25 -2.46 -1.64
CA TRP A 89 -13.41 -2.40 -2.85
C TRP A 89 -12.89 -0.98 -3.08
N GLU A 90 -11.60 -0.85 -3.33
CA GLU A 90 -10.94 0.45 -3.41
C GLU A 90 -10.14 0.61 -4.69
N PHE A 91 -10.39 1.73 -5.37
CA PHE A 91 -9.76 2.10 -6.64
C PHE A 91 -9.07 3.44 -6.47
N SER A 92 -7.82 3.56 -6.91
CA SER A 92 -7.05 4.78 -6.72
C SER A 92 -6.16 5.18 -7.90
N VAL A 93 -6.08 6.49 -8.11
CA VAL A 93 -5.11 7.11 -9.03
C VAL A 93 -4.10 7.90 -8.20
N PRO A 94 -2.87 7.40 -8.04
CA PRO A 94 -1.85 8.09 -7.28
C PRO A 94 -1.22 9.24 -8.10
N ASN A 95 -0.66 10.23 -7.41
CA ASN A 95 0.17 11.29 -8.00
C ASN A 95 -0.49 12.05 -9.16
N LEU A 96 -1.80 12.27 -9.09
CA LEU A 96 -2.57 13.05 -10.06
C LEU A 96 -2.12 14.51 -10.04
N ASP A 97 -1.68 15.04 -11.18
CA ASP A 97 -1.32 16.45 -11.33
C ASP A 97 -2.57 17.32 -11.43
N VAL A 98 -2.84 18.07 -10.36
CA VAL A 98 -4.00 18.97 -10.27
C VAL A 98 -4.00 20.03 -11.37
N ALA A 99 -2.85 20.38 -11.97
CA ALA A 99 -2.79 21.31 -13.10
C ALA A 99 -3.42 20.75 -14.38
N THR A 100 -3.48 19.43 -14.52
CA THR A 100 -4.02 18.75 -15.71
C THR A 100 -5.53 18.55 -15.64
N LEU A 101 -6.12 18.77 -14.46
CA LEU A 101 -7.55 18.60 -14.23
C LEU A 101 -8.39 19.73 -14.83
N PRO A 102 -9.63 19.41 -15.28
CA PRO A 102 -10.61 20.42 -15.68
C PRO A 102 -10.78 21.52 -14.64
N GLN A 103 -10.68 22.78 -15.07
CA GLN A 103 -10.81 23.95 -14.21
C GLN A 103 -12.19 24.58 -14.37
N ARG A 104 -12.89 24.84 -13.27
CA ARG A 104 -14.13 25.63 -13.23
C ARG A 104 -14.09 26.62 -12.07
N ASP A 105 -14.33 27.89 -12.39
CA ASP A 105 -14.32 28.98 -11.41
C ASP A 105 -13.04 29.05 -10.56
N GLY A 106 -11.89 28.66 -11.14
CA GLY A 106 -10.59 28.67 -10.48
C GLY A 106 -10.32 27.45 -9.58
N SER A 107 -11.20 26.45 -9.60
CA SER A 107 -11.02 25.18 -8.90
C SER A 107 -10.81 24.03 -9.86
N ALA A 108 -9.93 23.10 -9.49
CA ALA A 108 -9.72 21.85 -10.20
C ALA A 108 -10.81 20.82 -9.85
N PHE A 109 -11.26 20.08 -10.85
CA PHE A 109 -12.29 19.06 -10.70
C PHE A 109 -11.88 17.73 -11.31
N LEU A 110 -12.28 16.66 -10.63
CA LEU A 110 -12.00 15.29 -10.95
C LEU A 110 -13.33 14.57 -11.26
N PRO A 111 -13.58 14.15 -12.51
CA PRO A 111 -14.74 13.34 -12.84
C PRO A 111 -14.55 11.90 -12.34
N VAL A 112 -15.61 11.33 -11.76
CA VAL A 112 -15.69 9.96 -11.28
C VAL A 112 -16.96 9.30 -11.81
N THR A 113 -16.84 8.07 -12.30
CA THR A 113 -17.97 7.22 -12.69
C THR A 113 -17.86 5.90 -11.95
N VAL A 114 -18.97 5.39 -11.41
CA VAL A 114 -19.06 4.06 -10.81
C VAL A 114 -20.24 3.32 -11.41
N GLU A 115 -19.99 2.12 -11.90
CA GLU A 115 -20.99 1.20 -12.43
C GLU A 115 -21.01 -0.07 -11.59
N ALA A 116 -22.19 -0.63 -11.35
CA ALA A 116 -22.37 -1.93 -10.70
C ALA A 116 -22.90 -2.92 -11.74
N TRP A 117 -22.31 -4.10 -11.77
CA TRP A 117 -22.58 -5.14 -12.75
C TRP A 117 -22.81 -6.48 -12.04
N ASP A 118 -23.54 -7.34 -12.73
CA ASP A 118 -23.81 -8.73 -12.38
C ASP A 118 -23.09 -9.60 -13.41
N GLU A 119 -22.14 -10.40 -12.96
CA GLU A 119 -21.37 -11.30 -13.81
C GLU A 119 -22.22 -12.52 -14.16
N ASP A 120 -22.46 -12.75 -15.46
CA ASP A 120 -23.29 -13.86 -15.92
C ASP A 120 -22.46 -14.90 -16.69
N GLY A 121 -22.42 -16.13 -16.14
CA GLY A 121 -21.71 -17.25 -16.74
C GLY A 121 -22.55 -18.11 -17.70
N GLY A 122 -21.94 -18.56 -18.80
CA GLY A 122 -22.40 -19.74 -19.55
C GLY A 122 -23.70 -19.56 -20.37
N PHE A 123 -24.83 -20.11 -19.89
CA PHE A 123 -26.12 -20.01 -20.59
C PHE A 123 -26.94 -18.77 -20.17
N CYS A 124 -26.43 -17.99 -19.21
CA CYS A 124 -27.09 -16.83 -18.62
C CYS A 124 -26.98 -15.56 -19.49
N LEU A 125 -26.23 -15.62 -20.59
CA LEU A 125 -25.96 -14.55 -21.57
C LEU A 125 -24.84 -13.59 -21.11
N ASP A 126 -24.95 -12.30 -21.48
CA ASP A 126 -23.94 -11.27 -21.24
C ASP A 126 -24.27 -10.55 -19.92
N ASP A 127 -23.26 -10.08 -19.19
CA ASP A 127 -23.41 -9.35 -17.94
C ASP A 127 -24.43 -8.20 -17.96
N ASN A 128 -25.16 -8.08 -16.85
CA ASN A 128 -26.20 -7.09 -16.67
C ASN A 128 -25.70 -5.90 -15.83
N GLN A 129 -25.79 -4.69 -16.38
CA GLN A 129 -25.50 -3.47 -15.62
C GLN A 129 -26.70 -3.08 -14.75
N TYR A 130 -26.49 -2.98 -13.44
CA TYR A 130 -27.52 -2.50 -12.52
C TYR A 130 -27.56 -0.97 -12.46
N ASP A 131 -28.77 -0.42 -12.40
CA ASP A 131 -29.00 1.00 -12.20
C ASP A 131 -28.70 1.40 -10.75
N VAL A 132 -27.70 2.26 -10.58
CA VAL A 132 -27.29 2.87 -9.30
C VAL A 132 -27.52 4.39 -9.27
N SER A 133 -28.14 4.95 -10.31
CA SER A 133 -28.34 6.39 -10.48
C SER A 133 -29.75 6.87 -10.15
N PRO A 134 -29.91 8.01 -9.47
CA PRO A 134 -31.23 8.60 -9.23
C PRO A 134 -31.76 9.41 -10.42
N THR A 135 -31.06 9.46 -11.55
CA THR A 135 -31.30 10.44 -12.64
C THR A 135 -31.46 9.81 -14.03
N GLY A 136 -31.71 8.50 -14.11
CA GLY A 136 -31.98 7.77 -15.34
C GLY A 136 -30.75 7.48 -16.21
N THR A 137 -29.54 7.71 -15.71
CA THR A 137 -28.34 6.97 -16.15
C THR A 137 -28.32 5.61 -15.45
N THR A 138 -27.50 4.66 -15.88
CA THR A 138 -27.27 3.42 -15.10
C THR A 138 -26.12 3.60 -14.10
N ALA A 139 -25.14 4.42 -14.45
CA ALA A 139 -23.95 4.69 -13.63
C ALA A 139 -24.14 5.85 -12.65
N LEU A 140 -23.42 5.78 -11.53
CA LEU A 140 -23.25 6.88 -10.58
C LEU A 140 -22.18 7.86 -11.11
N LEU A 141 -22.58 9.09 -11.43
CA LEU A 141 -21.68 10.15 -11.85
C LEU A 141 -21.39 11.11 -10.68
N ALA A 142 -20.11 11.31 -10.41
CA ALA A 142 -19.63 12.25 -9.42
C ALA A 142 -18.60 13.21 -10.01
N ASP A 143 -18.62 14.42 -9.49
CA ASP A 143 -17.77 15.49 -9.93
C ASP A 143 -17.12 16.15 -8.72
N VAL A 144 -15.82 15.91 -8.56
CA VAL A 144 -15.12 16.10 -7.29
C VAL A 144 -14.27 17.35 -7.38
N ARG A 145 -14.62 18.40 -6.64
CA ARG A 145 -13.73 19.53 -6.44
C ARG A 145 -12.56 19.07 -5.57
N VAL A 146 -11.32 19.31 -6.00
CA VAL A 146 -10.13 18.86 -5.25
C VAL A 146 -9.87 19.70 -4.00
N ALA A 147 -10.10 21.01 -4.05
CA ALA A 147 -9.84 21.93 -2.95
C ALA A 147 -10.93 23.02 -2.81
N PRO A 148 -11.69 23.06 -1.70
CA PRO A 148 -11.82 21.99 -0.71
C PRO A 148 -12.36 20.71 -1.35
N CYS A 149 -12.06 19.56 -0.75
CA CYS A 149 -12.51 18.28 -1.29
C CYS A 149 -14.03 18.11 -1.10
N GLU A 150 -14.79 18.22 -2.19
CA GLU A 150 -16.26 18.13 -2.20
C GLU A 150 -16.71 17.35 -3.45
N ALA A 151 -17.45 16.26 -3.24
CA ALA A 151 -18.07 15.47 -4.30
C ALA A 151 -19.47 15.99 -4.60
N SER A 152 -19.73 16.39 -5.84
CA SER A 152 -21.06 16.71 -6.34
C SER A 152 -21.58 15.50 -7.11
N VAL A 153 -22.62 14.86 -6.59
CA VAL A 153 -23.24 13.67 -7.20
C VAL A 153 -24.60 14.04 -7.74
N GLU A 154 -25.00 13.38 -8.82
CA GLU A 154 -26.29 13.58 -9.49
C GLU A 154 -27.46 13.67 -8.50
N GLY A 155 -28.35 14.65 -8.72
CA GLY A 155 -29.54 14.85 -7.90
C GLY A 155 -29.29 15.30 -6.45
N GLY A 156 -28.05 15.60 -6.06
CA GLY A 156 -27.67 15.90 -4.66
C GLY A 156 -27.02 17.27 -4.44
N ALA A 157 -26.95 17.68 -3.17
CA ALA A 157 -26.05 18.75 -2.74
C ALA A 157 -24.61 18.23 -2.67
N PRO A 158 -23.58 19.11 -2.79
CA PRO A 158 -22.19 18.71 -2.58
C PRO A 158 -21.97 18.09 -1.21
N ILE A 159 -21.19 17.01 -1.17
CA ILE A 159 -20.86 16.24 0.03
C ILE A 159 -19.35 16.34 0.25
N ALA A 160 -18.93 16.57 1.49
CA ALA A 160 -17.50 16.59 1.80
C ALA A 160 -16.88 15.20 1.54
N CYS A 161 -15.70 15.16 0.92
CA CYS A 161 -14.97 13.91 0.70
C CYS A 161 -14.75 13.14 2.01
N GLY A 162 -14.68 11.81 1.91
CA GLY A 162 -14.62 10.90 3.05
C GLY A 162 -15.97 10.63 3.71
N THR A 163 -17.05 11.29 3.28
CA THR A 163 -18.41 10.99 3.74
C THR A 163 -19.04 9.96 2.80
N PRO A 164 -19.66 8.87 3.33
CA PRO A 164 -20.38 7.92 2.50
C PRO A 164 -21.54 8.58 1.72
N ILE A 165 -21.64 8.23 0.45
CA ILE A 165 -22.65 8.68 -0.50
C ILE A 165 -23.51 7.47 -0.84
N VAL A 166 -24.78 7.51 -0.43
CA VAL A 166 -25.75 6.45 -0.74
C VAL A 166 -26.64 6.91 -1.90
N ARG A 167 -26.74 6.09 -2.94
CA ARG A 167 -27.64 6.29 -4.09
C ARG A 167 -28.32 5.00 -4.47
N SER A 168 -29.44 5.12 -5.17
CA SER A 168 -30.22 3.98 -5.66
C SER A 168 -30.73 4.30 -7.05
N GLY A 169 -30.75 3.28 -7.92
CA GLY A 169 -31.38 3.34 -9.23
C GLY A 169 -32.88 3.65 -9.18
N ASP A 170 -33.39 4.27 -10.24
CA ASP A 170 -34.82 4.54 -10.44
C ASP A 170 -35.46 3.75 -11.60
N GLY A 171 -34.65 2.99 -12.34
CA GLY A 171 -35.04 2.10 -13.44
C GLY A 171 -35.26 0.63 -13.06
N ASP A 172 -35.19 -0.21 -14.10
CA ASP A 172 -35.16 -1.68 -14.00
C ASP A 172 -33.75 -2.13 -13.52
N ASP A 173 -33.64 -3.33 -12.96
CA ASP A 173 -32.38 -3.88 -12.40
C ASP A 173 -31.63 -2.89 -11.49
N ARG A 174 -32.30 -2.41 -10.44
CA ARG A 174 -31.78 -1.35 -9.57
C ARG A 174 -31.06 -1.89 -8.35
N ALA A 175 -29.96 -1.22 -8.01
CA ALA A 175 -29.19 -1.45 -6.81
C ALA A 175 -29.07 -0.18 -5.95
N GLU A 176 -28.87 -0.36 -4.65
CA GLU A 176 -28.39 0.66 -3.73
C GLU A 176 -26.86 0.57 -3.64
N LEU A 177 -26.18 1.66 -3.97
CA LEU A 177 -24.73 1.77 -3.93
C LEU A 177 -24.32 2.77 -2.84
N THR A 178 -23.39 2.35 -1.98
CA THR A 178 -22.72 3.23 -1.01
C THR A 178 -21.26 3.40 -1.42
N VAL A 179 -20.87 4.63 -1.79
CA VAL A 179 -19.48 4.94 -2.14
C VAL A 179 -18.89 6.02 -1.24
N THR A 180 -17.58 5.97 -1.03
CA THR A 180 -16.82 7.06 -0.43
C THR A 180 -15.77 7.54 -1.40
N ILE A 181 -15.66 8.86 -1.59
CA ILE A 181 -14.64 9.48 -2.45
C ILE A 181 -13.68 10.29 -1.58
N ALA A 182 -12.38 10.12 -1.78
CA ALA A 182 -11.33 10.88 -1.11
C ALA A 182 -10.33 11.46 -2.12
N VAL A 183 -9.83 12.66 -1.83
CA VAL A 183 -8.69 13.25 -2.54
C VAL A 183 -7.71 13.75 -1.48
N ASP A 184 -6.63 13.00 -1.31
CA ASP A 184 -5.64 13.21 -0.27
C ASP A 184 -4.30 13.62 -0.88
N PRO A 185 -3.43 14.31 -0.13
CA PRO A 185 -2.03 14.44 -0.52
C PRO A 185 -1.38 13.05 -0.70
N PRO A 186 -0.36 12.91 -1.57
CA PRO A 186 0.28 11.61 -1.78
C PRO A 186 0.97 11.10 -0.51
N ALA A 187 1.18 9.79 -0.43
CA ALA A 187 1.87 9.15 0.70
C ALA A 187 3.35 9.54 0.82
N SER A 188 3.96 9.96 -0.29
CA SER A 188 5.36 10.38 -0.34
C SER A 188 5.60 11.43 -1.43
N ALA A 189 6.77 12.07 -1.38
CA ALA A 189 7.25 12.97 -2.44
C ALA A 189 8.77 12.80 -2.58
N PRO A 190 9.42 13.23 -3.69
CA PRO A 190 10.86 13.07 -3.87
C PRO A 190 11.66 13.59 -2.66
N GLY A 191 12.42 12.70 -2.02
CA GLY A 191 13.25 13.01 -0.84
C GLY A 191 12.49 13.30 0.46
N LEU A 192 11.17 13.09 0.50
CA LEU A 192 10.32 13.36 1.66
C LEU A 192 9.43 12.15 1.97
N ARG A 193 9.44 11.74 3.24
CA ARG A 193 8.68 10.61 3.77
C ARG A 193 8.03 10.99 5.10
N ILE A 194 6.96 10.29 5.44
CA ILE A 194 6.31 10.40 6.75
C ILE A 194 6.07 9.00 7.29
N SER A 195 6.42 8.77 8.55
CA SER A 195 6.03 7.57 9.29
C SER A 195 4.97 7.94 10.32
N CYS A 196 3.89 7.15 10.38
CA CYS A 196 2.75 7.36 11.28
C CYS A 196 2.36 6.04 11.93
N THR A 197 2.77 5.84 13.18
CA THR A 197 2.64 4.56 13.88
C THR A 197 2.01 4.76 15.25
N HIS A 198 1.56 3.68 15.90
CA HIS A 198 1.05 3.76 17.27
C HIS A 198 1.56 2.60 18.14
N GLY A 199 1.48 2.78 19.45
CA GLY A 199 1.76 1.74 20.43
C GLY A 199 0.79 1.81 21.61
N PRO A 200 0.42 0.66 22.21
CA PRO A 200 0.76 -0.73 21.80
C PRO A 200 0.09 -1.11 20.47
N SER A 201 0.61 -2.15 19.78
CA SER A 201 0.10 -2.59 18.47
C SER A 201 -1.34 -3.10 18.53
N TRP A 202 -1.70 -3.86 19.56
CA TRP A 202 -3.09 -4.28 19.82
C TRP A 202 -3.60 -3.74 21.16
N PRO A 203 -4.11 -2.49 21.20
CA PRO A 203 -4.55 -1.86 22.44
C PRO A 203 -5.82 -2.47 23.00
N GLN A 204 -5.90 -2.53 24.33
CA GLN A 204 -7.09 -2.97 25.05
C GLN A 204 -7.97 -1.78 25.47
N PRO A 205 -9.28 -1.97 25.69
CA PRO A 205 -10.17 -0.91 26.13
C PRO A 205 -9.66 -0.19 27.39
N GLY A 206 -9.58 1.14 27.35
CA GLY A 206 -9.08 1.97 28.44
C GLY A 206 -7.55 2.10 28.52
N GLN A 207 -6.80 1.39 27.67
CA GLN A 207 -5.34 1.51 27.61
C GLN A 207 -4.93 2.82 26.92
N PRO A 208 -3.86 3.51 27.37
CA PRO A 208 -3.30 4.62 26.63
C PRO A 208 -2.66 4.14 25.32
N VAL A 209 -3.00 4.81 24.22
CA VAL A 209 -2.38 4.64 22.90
C VAL A 209 -1.58 5.88 22.59
N THR A 210 -0.32 5.70 22.19
CA THR A 210 0.54 6.79 21.74
C THR A 210 0.78 6.66 20.25
N ILE A 211 0.31 7.65 19.49
CA ILE A 211 0.57 7.79 18.06
C ILE A 211 1.84 8.65 17.90
N THR A 212 2.73 8.25 17.01
CA THR A 212 3.98 8.94 16.69
C THR A 212 4.00 9.30 15.21
N ALA A 213 4.19 10.59 14.93
CA ALA A 213 4.46 11.09 13.59
C ALA A 213 5.93 11.46 13.48
N THR A 214 6.60 11.02 12.41
CA THR A 214 8.01 11.35 12.15
C THR A 214 8.17 11.77 10.70
N ALA A 215 8.75 12.96 10.49
CA ALA A 215 9.17 13.46 9.19
C ALA A 215 10.55 12.88 8.86
N LEU A 216 10.67 12.28 7.67
CA LEU A 216 11.85 11.54 7.24
C LEU A 216 12.31 12.05 5.88
N ASP A 217 13.63 12.04 5.65
CA ASP A 217 14.21 12.31 4.33
C ASP A 217 14.16 11.06 3.43
N GLY A 218 14.70 11.17 2.21
CA GLY A 218 14.76 10.05 1.26
C GLY A 218 15.69 8.91 1.68
N ALA A 219 16.51 9.09 2.71
CA ALA A 219 17.32 8.04 3.33
C ALA A 219 16.65 7.48 4.60
N LEU A 220 15.37 7.82 4.82
CA LEU A 220 14.59 7.45 6.00
C LEU A 220 15.18 7.96 7.33
N MET A 221 15.95 9.05 7.28
CA MET A 221 16.52 9.66 8.47
C MET A 221 15.63 10.82 8.96
N PRO A 222 15.46 10.99 10.29
CA PRO A 222 14.61 12.03 10.88
C PRO A 222 15.30 13.41 10.89
N THR A 223 15.83 13.85 9.74
CA THR A 223 16.56 15.12 9.59
C THR A 223 15.70 16.26 9.07
N VAL A 224 14.48 15.96 8.60
CA VAL A 224 13.55 16.92 8.03
C VAL A 224 12.98 17.85 9.11
N VAL A 225 13.03 19.15 8.84
CA VAL A 225 12.40 20.18 9.69
C VAL A 225 11.14 20.69 9.01
N PRO A 226 9.95 20.26 9.45
CA PRO A 226 8.72 20.55 8.73
C PRO A 226 8.17 21.94 9.02
N THR A 227 7.44 22.48 8.04
CA THR A 227 6.57 23.66 8.23
C THR A 227 5.42 23.31 9.17
N SER A 228 4.79 22.15 8.95
CA SER A 228 3.86 21.54 9.89
C SER A 228 3.96 20.02 9.84
N LEU A 229 3.82 19.40 11.00
CA LEU A 229 3.58 17.97 11.19
C LEU A 229 2.30 17.84 12.01
N GLU A 230 1.39 16.97 11.60
CA GLU A 230 0.06 16.85 12.19
C GLU A 230 -0.30 15.40 12.49
N ILE A 231 -1.01 15.16 13.60
CA ILE A 231 -1.64 13.88 13.93
C ILE A 231 -3.15 14.08 14.03
N TRP A 232 -3.87 13.36 13.19
CA TRP A 232 -5.32 13.42 13.02
C TRP A 232 -5.93 12.16 13.64
N LEU A 233 -7.02 12.32 14.40
CA LEU A 233 -7.88 11.22 14.89
C LEU A 233 -9.21 11.16 14.12
N SER A 234 -9.54 12.26 13.43
CA SER A 234 -10.64 12.38 12.49
C SER A 234 -10.36 13.58 11.58
N PRO A 235 -11.14 13.79 10.51
CA PRO A 235 -10.99 14.99 9.67
C PRO A 235 -11.10 16.33 10.43
N THR A 236 -11.72 16.32 11.61
CA THR A 236 -11.96 17.52 12.44
C THR A 236 -11.12 17.56 13.71
N ASP A 237 -10.58 16.42 14.17
CA ASP A 237 -9.74 16.33 15.35
C ASP A 237 -8.27 16.12 14.99
N ARG A 238 -7.50 17.21 15.00
CA ARG A 238 -6.06 17.19 14.69
C ARG A 238 -5.22 18.00 15.67
N GLN A 239 -3.98 17.57 15.84
CA GLN A 239 -2.96 18.28 16.59
C GLN A 239 -1.77 18.60 15.68
N THR A 240 -1.39 19.88 15.61
CA THR A 240 -0.29 20.37 14.76
C THR A 240 0.92 20.78 15.60
N ARG A 241 2.11 20.52 15.07
CA ARG A 241 3.40 21.05 15.56
C ARG A 241 4.22 21.55 14.37
N SER A 242 5.05 22.57 14.59
CA SER A 242 5.93 23.13 13.57
C SER A 242 7.38 23.10 14.05
N GLY A 243 8.34 22.96 13.12
CA GLY A 243 9.76 22.95 13.44
C GLY A 243 10.25 21.74 14.25
N VAL A 244 9.49 20.64 14.29
CA VAL A 244 9.87 19.39 14.97
C VAL A 244 9.87 18.23 13.98
N GLY A 245 10.94 17.43 13.95
CA GLY A 245 11.04 16.26 13.07
C GLY A 245 10.21 15.06 13.53
N SER A 246 9.77 15.04 14.79
CA SER A 246 8.87 14.03 15.33
C SER A 246 8.05 14.58 16.49
N PHE A 247 6.81 14.14 16.66
CA PHE A 247 6.06 14.33 17.89
C PHE A 247 5.00 13.25 18.09
N THR A 248 4.48 13.18 19.32
CA THR A 248 3.48 12.18 19.71
C THR A 248 2.16 12.80 20.16
N ARG A 249 1.09 12.02 20.02
CA ARG A 249 -0.25 12.30 20.54
C ARG A 249 -0.78 11.07 21.25
N THR A 250 -1.23 11.22 22.49
CA THR A 250 -1.79 10.12 23.28
C THR A 250 -3.31 10.23 23.35
N LEU A 251 -3.99 9.09 23.23
CA LEU A 251 -5.44 8.94 23.46
C LEU A 251 -5.70 7.74 24.37
N THR A 252 -6.92 7.61 24.87
CA THR A 252 -7.37 6.41 25.57
C THR A 252 -8.16 5.56 24.59
N ALA A 253 -7.74 4.30 24.38
CA ALA A 253 -8.39 3.40 23.44
C ALA A 253 -9.84 3.12 23.85
N ALA A 254 -10.77 3.42 22.95
CA ALA A 254 -12.18 3.13 23.08
C ALA A 254 -12.57 2.02 22.10
N ALA A 255 -13.36 1.05 22.56
CA ALA A 255 -13.89 -0.02 21.71
C ALA A 255 -14.96 0.52 20.74
N PRO A 256 -15.13 -0.09 19.55
CA PRO A 256 -14.41 -1.27 19.06
C PRO A 256 -13.07 -0.94 18.36
N SER A 257 -12.84 0.32 18.00
CA SER A 257 -11.66 0.75 17.25
C SER A 257 -11.43 2.25 17.35
N PHE A 258 -10.27 2.71 16.90
CA PHE A 258 -9.99 4.12 16.64
C PHE A 258 -9.31 4.29 15.27
N THR A 259 -9.37 5.51 14.75
CA THR A 259 -8.76 5.88 13.47
C THR A 259 -7.72 6.97 13.67
N TYR A 260 -6.64 6.95 12.90
CA TYR A 260 -5.65 8.03 12.87
C TYR A 260 -4.93 8.16 11.54
N GLY A 261 -4.30 9.30 11.31
CA GLY A 261 -3.42 9.57 10.18
C GLY A 261 -2.48 10.73 10.50
N CYS A 262 -1.40 10.87 9.74
CA CYS A 262 -0.42 11.92 9.92
C CYS A 262 -0.20 12.69 8.62
N LEU A 263 -0.08 14.01 8.73
CA LEU A 263 0.13 14.91 7.59
C LEU A 263 1.42 15.71 7.80
N LEU A 264 2.24 15.78 6.77
CA LEU A 264 3.53 16.47 6.77
C LEU A 264 3.54 17.52 5.66
N THR A 265 3.86 18.76 6.03
CA THR A 265 4.06 19.86 5.08
C THR A 265 5.49 20.41 5.20
N VAL A 266 6.20 20.48 4.08
CA VAL A 266 7.52 21.10 3.94
C VAL A 266 7.48 22.09 2.78
N GLY A 267 7.48 23.39 3.11
CA GLY A 267 7.29 24.43 2.09
C GLY A 267 5.91 24.34 1.46
N ALA A 268 5.85 24.09 0.15
CA ALA A 268 4.60 23.91 -0.60
C ALA A 268 4.20 22.43 -0.77
N THR A 269 5.07 21.49 -0.42
CA THR A 269 4.82 20.06 -0.55
C THR A 269 4.11 19.55 0.69
N THR A 270 2.99 18.84 0.49
CA THR A 270 2.26 18.15 1.54
C THR A 270 2.16 16.68 1.19
N ILE A 271 2.40 15.81 2.17
CA ILE A 271 2.18 14.37 2.06
C ILE A 271 1.34 13.87 3.23
N PHE A 272 0.57 12.81 3.03
CA PHE A 272 -0.33 12.24 4.03
C PHE A 272 -0.11 10.74 4.15
N SER A 273 0.06 10.24 5.37
CA SER A 273 0.37 8.82 5.63
C SER A 273 -0.73 7.82 5.27
N GLY A 274 -1.88 8.28 4.78
CA GLY A 274 -3.13 7.52 4.75
C GLY A 274 -3.80 7.44 6.13
N TRP A 275 -5.08 7.04 6.11
CA TRP A 275 -5.86 6.73 7.31
C TRP A 275 -5.64 5.29 7.74
N ARG A 276 -5.59 5.06 9.05
CA ARG A 276 -5.47 3.73 9.67
C ARG A 276 -6.58 3.54 10.67
N ARG A 277 -7.21 2.37 10.66
CA ARG A 277 -8.14 1.89 11.69
C ARG A 277 -7.46 0.78 12.49
N THR A 278 -7.57 0.84 13.81
CA THR A 278 -6.99 -0.17 14.72
C THR A 278 -8.08 -0.72 15.62
N ALA A 279 -8.21 -2.04 15.68
CA ALA A 279 -9.11 -2.70 16.61
C ALA A 279 -8.66 -2.51 18.08
N VAL A 280 -9.64 -2.35 18.97
CA VAL A 280 -9.44 -2.20 20.41
C VAL A 280 -10.10 -3.36 21.14
N GLY A 281 -9.28 -4.19 21.78
CA GLY A 281 -9.73 -5.44 22.38
C GLY A 281 -10.03 -6.52 21.34
N ASP A 282 -10.64 -7.62 21.80
CA ASP A 282 -11.10 -8.71 20.94
C ASP A 282 -12.41 -8.33 20.22
N PRO A 283 -12.39 -8.19 18.88
CA PRO A 283 -13.60 -7.86 18.10
C PRO A 283 -14.60 -9.03 18.07
N THR A 284 -14.15 -10.24 18.39
CA THR A 284 -14.90 -11.49 18.26
C THR A 284 -14.94 -12.27 19.59
N PRO A 285 -15.38 -11.66 20.70
CA PRO A 285 -15.25 -12.26 22.04
C PRO A 285 -16.06 -13.55 22.23
N ASN A 286 -17.06 -13.78 21.38
CA ASN A 286 -17.94 -14.94 21.43
C ASN A 286 -17.56 -16.04 20.42
N PHE A 287 -16.52 -15.82 19.60
CA PHE A 287 -16.08 -16.79 18.61
C PHE A 287 -15.22 -17.86 19.29
N THR A 288 -15.38 -19.12 18.87
CA THR A 288 -14.60 -20.26 19.37
C THR A 288 -13.33 -20.44 18.54
N PHE A 289 -12.32 -21.09 19.13
CA PHE A 289 -11.03 -21.32 18.47
C PHE A 289 -11.18 -22.06 17.11
N PRO A 290 -10.39 -21.66 16.09
CA PRO A 290 -9.50 -20.49 16.09
C PRO A 290 -10.30 -19.18 15.90
N LYS A 291 -9.87 -18.12 16.57
CA LYS A 291 -10.48 -16.80 16.37
C LYS A 291 -10.00 -16.16 15.06
N PRO A 292 -10.85 -15.35 14.40
CA PRO A 292 -10.42 -14.51 13.29
C PRO A 292 -9.23 -13.63 13.68
N ALA A 293 -8.41 -13.27 12.69
CA ALA A 293 -7.30 -12.38 12.90
C ALA A 293 -7.80 -10.98 13.29
N VAL A 294 -7.02 -10.26 14.10
CA VAL A 294 -7.39 -8.93 14.58
C VAL A 294 -6.60 -7.86 13.84
N PRO A 295 -7.27 -6.89 13.18
CA PRO A 295 -6.59 -5.84 12.45
C PRO A 295 -5.99 -4.83 13.43
N ILE A 296 -4.67 -4.85 13.55
CA ILE A 296 -3.92 -3.90 14.38
C ILE A 296 -3.58 -2.63 13.62
N LEU A 297 -3.51 -2.71 12.29
CA LEU A 297 -3.35 -1.56 11.41
C LEU A 297 -4.06 -1.89 10.10
N TYR A 298 -5.25 -1.32 9.90
CA TYR A 298 -6.09 -1.55 8.72
C TYR A 298 -6.20 -0.28 7.90
N THR A 299 -5.85 -0.33 6.62
CA THR A 299 -5.78 0.82 5.70
C THR A 299 -6.77 0.74 4.55
N GLY A 300 -7.38 -0.42 4.29
CA GLY A 300 -8.37 -0.64 3.23
C GLY A 300 -8.85 -2.10 3.14
N GLY A 301 -9.76 -2.39 2.20
CA GLY A 301 -10.28 -3.74 1.92
C GLY A 301 -9.18 -4.70 1.46
N GLN A 302 -9.37 -6.01 1.70
CA GLN A 302 -8.36 -7.06 1.48
C GLN A 302 -7.89 -7.10 0.02
N GLY A 303 -8.80 -7.11 -0.95
CA GLY A 303 -8.39 -7.10 -2.37
C GLY A 303 -7.65 -5.84 -2.86
N SER A 304 -7.45 -4.84 -1.99
CA SER A 304 -6.76 -3.58 -2.33
C SER A 304 -5.48 -3.35 -1.52
N ARG A 305 -5.08 -4.32 -0.71
CA ARG A 305 -4.01 -4.22 0.28
C ARG A 305 -3.23 -5.52 0.33
N ILE A 306 -1.99 -5.41 0.79
CA ILE A 306 -1.21 -6.56 1.21
C ILE A 306 -1.52 -6.85 2.68
N ASP A 307 -2.18 -7.96 2.93
CA ASP A 307 -2.67 -8.44 4.21
C ASP A 307 -1.62 -9.33 4.91
N VAL A 308 -0.84 -8.69 5.79
CA VAL A 308 0.24 -9.34 6.54
C VAL A 308 -0.27 -9.81 7.91
N VAL A 309 -0.32 -11.12 8.13
CA VAL A 309 -0.71 -11.72 9.41
C VAL A 309 0.55 -12.05 10.22
N LEU A 310 0.78 -11.34 11.32
CA LEU A 310 1.90 -11.61 12.22
C LEU A 310 1.50 -12.73 13.20
N ILE A 311 2.30 -13.80 13.21
CA ILE A 311 2.01 -15.05 13.91
C ILE A 311 3.07 -15.26 15.00
N ALA A 312 2.64 -15.60 16.21
CA ALA A 312 3.55 -15.97 17.28
C ALA A 312 4.04 -17.40 17.09
N ASP A 313 5.36 -17.63 17.09
CA ASP A 313 5.94 -18.96 17.24
C ASP A 313 5.65 -19.52 18.64
N ARG A 314 5.00 -20.69 18.68
CA ARG A 314 4.52 -21.32 19.92
C ARG A 314 5.60 -21.78 20.89
N ASP A 315 6.82 -22.00 20.40
CA ASP A 315 7.96 -22.38 21.25
C ASP A 315 8.66 -21.15 21.84
N THR A 316 8.59 -20.02 21.14
CA THR A 316 9.23 -18.75 21.52
C THR A 316 8.37 -17.96 22.49
N TYR A 317 7.12 -17.69 22.11
CA TYR A 317 6.22 -16.87 22.88
C TYR A 317 5.40 -17.78 23.79
N THR A 318 5.82 -17.89 25.05
CA THR A 318 5.13 -18.72 26.04
C THR A 318 4.59 -17.84 27.15
N GLY A 319 3.52 -18.30 27.81
CA GLY A 319 2.92 -17.58 28.93
C GLY A 319 1.43 -17.84 29.07
N PRO A 320 0.81 -17.41 30.17
CA PRO A 320 -0.63 -17.49 30.34
C PRO A 320 -1.36 -16.44 29.50
N GLY A 321 -2.54 -16.80 28.98
CA GLY A 321 -3.43 -15.90 28.24
C GLY A 321 -3.36 -16.09 26.72
N PRO A 322 -4.12 -15.29 25.95
CA PRO A 322 -4.11 -15.32 24.50
C PRO A 322 -2.71 -14.98 23.96
N ILE A 323 -2.20 -15.80 23.03
CA ILE A 323 -0.83 -15.68 22.53
C ILE A 323 -0.58 -14.34 21.83
N GLY A 324 -1.58 -13.82 21.12
CA GLY A 324 -1.53 -12.52 20.47
C GLY A 324 -1.34 -11.37 21.46
N LEU A 325 -1.69 -11.53 22.74
CA LEU A 325 -1.48 -10.52 23.79
C LEU A 325 -0.17 -10.70 24.57
N ASN A 326 0.68 -11.65 24.19
CA ASN A 326 1.98 -11.82 24.81
C ASN A 326 2.80 -10.50 24.68
N PRO A 327 3.26 -9.88 25.78
CA PRO A 327 3.93 -8.58 25.71
C PRO A 327 5.21 -8.57 24.86
N MET A 328 5.94 -9.69 24.82
CA MET A 328 7.13 -9.84 23.98
C MET A 328 6.75 -9.89 22.51
N PHE A 329 5.73 -10.69 22.17
CA PHE A 329 5.20 -10.75 20.81
C PHE A 329 4.68 -9.39 20.34
N GLN A 330 3.93 -8.67 21.17
CA GLN A 330 3.42 -7.33 20.84
C GLN A 330 4.55 -6.31 20.59
N ALA A 331 5.65 -6.38 21.35
CA ALA A 331 6.83 -5.54 21.14
C ALA A 331 7.57 -5.91 19.84
N ASP A 332 7.66 -7.20 19.54
CA ASP A 332 8.27 -7.73 18.32
C ASP A 332 7.44 -7.35 17.08
N VAL A 333 6.11 -7.48 17.14
CA VAL A 333 5.16 -6.96 16.14
C VAL A 333 5.38 -5.48 15.86
N ALA A 334 5.47 -4.65 16.91
CA ALA A 334 5.74 -3.23 16.74
C ALA A 334 7.11 -2.97 16.05
N THR A 335 8.12 -3.78 16.36
CA THR A 335 9.46 -3.67 15.80
C THR A 335 9.48 -4.04 14.32
N VAL A 336 8.85 -5.17 13.97
CA VAL A 336 8.70 -5.66 12.59
C VAL A 336 7.99 -4.62 11.72
N ILE A 337 6.84 -4.09 12.18
CA ILE A 337 6.11 -3.07 11.41
C ILE A 337 6.92 -1.78 11.30
N ASN A 338 7.41 -1.23 12.41
CA ASN A 338 7.99 0.11 12.41
C ASN A 338 9.41 0.17 11.81
N THR A 339 10.19 -0.90 11.98
CA THR A 339 11.62 -0.92 11.62
C THR A 339 11.91 -1.85 10.45
N GLY A 340 11.23 -3.00 10.37
CA GLY A 340 11.31 -3.92 9.23
C GLY A 340 10.60 -3.34 8.03
N ILE A 341 9.27 -3.29 8.08
CA ILE A 341 8.42 -2.90 6.95
C ILE A 341 8.51 -1.38 6.69
N TYR A 342 8.12 -0.53 7.65
CA TYR A 342 8.16 0.92 7.48
C TYR A 342 9.56 1.55 7.60
N GLY A 343 10.57 0.74 7.93
CA GLY A 343 11.97 1.14 7.79
C GLY A 343 12.54 0.88 6.40
N PHE A 344 11.72 0.46 5.43
CA PHE A 344 12.10 0.18 4.05
C PHE A 344 11.38 1.15 3.10
N ASP A 345 12.11 1.83 2.22
CA ASP A 345 11.54 2.94 1.45
C ASP A 345 10.39 2.52 0.53
N PRO A 346 10.51 1.44 -0.27
CA PRO A 346 9.41 0.98 -1.12
C PRO A 346 8.13 0.70 -0.32
N PHE A 347 8.25 0.06 0.85
CA PHE A 347 7.08 -0.25 1.68
C PHE A 347 6.53 0.97 2.40
N LEU A 348 7.38 1.89 2.89
CA LEU A 348 6.92 3.12 3.54
C LEU A 348 6.22 4.06 2.56
N THR A 349 6.70 4.15 1.32
CA THR A 349 6.05 4.96 0.27
C THR A 349 4.66 4.46 -0.09
N ASN A 350 4.38 3.19 0.18
CA ASN A 350 3.13 2.49 -0.05
C ASN A 350 2.51 2.00 1.28
N GLN A 351 2.78 2.70 2.39
CA GLN A 351 2.33 2.29 3.73
C GLN A 351 0.81 2.22 3.88
N ASP A 352 0.08 2.91 2.99
CA ASP A 352 -1.37 2.89 2.89
C ASP A 352 -1.90 1.67 2.12
N LEU A 353 -1.01 0.85 1.53
CA LEU A 353 -1.33 -0.40 0.83
C LEU A 353 -1.06 -1.66 1.65
N PHE A 354 -0.83 -1.54 2.96
CA PHE A 354 -0.65 -2.68 3.85
C PHE A 354 -1.75 -2.75 4.92
N ASN A 355 -2.24 -3.95 5.17
CA ASN A 355 -2.97 -4.30 6.38
C ASN A 355 -2.08 -5.17 7.27
N PHE A 356 -2.13 -4.96 8.58
CA PHE A 356 -1.43 -5.81 9.55
C PHE A 356 -2.41 -6.41 10.55
N TRP A 357 -2.26 -7.71 10.74
CA TRP A 357 -3.10 -8.52 11.60
C TRP A 357 -2.28 -9.28 12.63
N VAL A 358 -2.93 -9.70 13.70
CA VAL A 358 -2.36 -10.64 14.67
C VAL A 358 -3.36 -11.74 14.97
N LEU A 359 -2.87 -12.94 15.26
CA LEU A 359 -3.70 -14.05 15.71
C LEU A 359 -3.91 -13.98 17.24
N PRO A 360 -5.17 -13.88 17.75
CA PRO A 360 -5.42 -13.76 19.18
C PRO A 360 -4.96 -14.96 19.99
N ASP A 361 -5.33 -16.16 19.55
CA ASP A 361 -5.21 -17.41 20.29
C ASP A 361 -4.69 -18.58 19.44
N ASN A 362 -4.25 -18.30 18.21
CA ASN A 362 -3.65 -19.25 17.29
C ASN A 362 -2.18 -18.90 17.06
N SER A 363 -1.36 -19.91 16.74
CA SER A 363 0.09 -19.80 16.67
C SER A 363 0.64 -20.79 15.66
N GLY A 364 1.74 -20.41 15.00
CA GLY A 364 2.52 -21.32 14.18
C GLY A 364 3.75 -21.86 14.92
N LYS A 365 4.56 -22.63 14.22
CA LYS A 365 5.91 -23.01 14.65
C LYS A 365 6.85 -22.84 13.48
N ALA A 366 7.82 -21.96 13.66
CA ALA A 366 8.93 -21.87 12.75
C ALA A 366 9.79 -23.13 12.90
N VAL A 367 10.17 -23.72 11.78
CA VAL A 367 11.02 -24.91 11.64
C VAL A 367 12.24 -24.53 10.80
N ASP A 368 13.38 -25.20 11.00
CA ASP A 368 14.63 -24.82 10.33
C ASP A 368 14.63 -25.23 8.86
N PHE A 369 15.31 -24.43 8.02
CA PHE A 369 15.48 -24.77 6.62
C PHE A 369 16.24 -26.09 6.47
N GLY A 370 15.69 -27.03 5.68
CA GLY A 370 16.32 -28.32 5.40
C GLY A 370 16.12 -29.41 6.46
N SER A 371 15.32 -29.19 7.51
CA SER A 371 14.64 -30.33 8.13
C SER A 371 13.51 -30.77 7.22
N ASP A 372 13.29 -32.08 7.06
CA ASP A 372 12.18 -32.65 6.28
C ASP A 372 10.76 -32.28 6.80
N ASP A 373 10.67 -31.30 7.72
CA ASP A 373 9.47 -30.83 8.38
C ASP A 373 9.20 -29.37 7.92
N ASP A 374 8.05 -29.14 7.27
CA ASP A 374 7.55 -27.80 6.95
C ASP A 374 7.22 -27.01 8.24
N HIS A 375 6.99 -25.70 8.13
CA HIS A 375 6.49 -24.94 9.27
C HIS A 375 5.15 -25.50 9.75
N ASP A 376 4.96 -25.58 11.08
CA ASP A 376 3.63 -25.93 11.57
C ASP A 376 2.74 -24.68 11.46
N LEU A 377 1.82 -24.69 10.50
CA LEU A 377 0.93 -23.56 10.26
C LEU A 377 -0.08 -23.40 11.39
N PRO A 378 -0.64 -22.18 11.57
CA PRO A 378 -1.80 -21.98 12.43
C PRO A 378 -2.94 -22.95 12.06
N VAL A 379 -3.73 -23.37 13.04
CA VAL A 379 -4.88 -24.24 12.77
C VAL A 379 -5.86 -23.52 11.85
N LEU A 380 -6.27 -24.20 10.78
CA LEU A 380 -7.14 -23.68 9.73
C LEU A 380 -6.57 -22.47 8.97
N TRP A 381 -5.27 -22.50 8.66
CA TRP A 381 -4.58 -21.46 7.88
C TRP A 381 -5.29 -21.19 6.55
N ASP A 382 -5.44 -22.23 5.73
CA ASP A 382 -5.99 -22.15 4.37
C ASP A 382 -7.51 -21.92 4.32
N GLU A 383 -8.23 -22.01 5.45
CA GLU A 383 -9.68 -21.79 5.46
C GLU A 383 -10.11 -20.49 6.12
N ILE A 384 -9.49 -20.11 7.24
CA ILE A 384 -9.89 -18.91 8.00
C ILE A 384 -9.00 -17.71 7.70
N PHE A 385 -7.77 -17.97 7.25
CA PHE A 385 -6.77 -16.95 6.97
C PHE A 385 -6.33 -16.96 5.50
N ALA A 386 -7.11 -17.60 4.61
CA ALA A 386 -6.89 -17.61 3.16
C ALA A 386 -6.73 -16.21 2.56
N PHE A 387 -7.38 -15.20 3.17
CA PHE A 387 -7.25 -13.80 2.77
C PHE A 387 -5.85 -13.20 2.94
N ALA A 388 -4.95 -13.88 3.65
CA ALA A 388 -3.62 -13.35 3.95
C ALA A 388 -2.69 -13.55 2.76
N ASP A 389 -2.15 -12.45 2.22
CA ASP A 389 -1.05 -12.54 1.26
C ASP A 389 0.22 -13.12 1.88
N VAL A 390 0.42 -12.90 3.19
CA VAL A 390 1.50 -13.55 3.93
C VAL A 390 1.24 -13.65 5.43
N GLY A 391 1.41 -14.85 5.97
CA GLY A 391 1.60 -15.10 7.38
C GLY A 391 3.08 -15.08 7.77
N VAL A 392 3.47 -14.24 8.72
CA VAL A 392 4.86 -14.15 9.19
C VAL A 392 4.99 -14.69 10.60
N ILE A 393 5.58 -15.88 10.74
CA ILE A 393 5.89 -16.50 12.02
C ILE A 393 7.12 -15.82 12.62
N LEU A 394 6.90 -15.01 13.65
CA LEU A 394 7.97 -14.38 14.40
C LEU A 394 8.55 -15.39 15.38
N HIS A 395 9.87 -15.53 15.45
CA HIS A 395 10.53 -16.37 16.44
C HIS A 395 11.83 -15.74 16.94
N ARG A 396 12.38 -16.29 18.03
CA ARG A 396 13.63 -15.82 18.65
C ARG A 396 14.65 -16.97 18.82
N LYS A 397 14.53 -17.99 17.96
CA LYS A 397 15.36 -19.20 17.98
C LYS A 397 16.70 -18.90 17.31
N ALA A 398 17.73 -18.58 18.09
CA ALA A 398 19.02 -18.11 17.59
C ALA A 398 19.74 -19.03 16.58
N ALA A 399 19.46 -20.34 16.62
CA ALA A 399 20.08 -21.32 15.73
C ALA A 399 19.27 -21.58 14.45
N GLN A 400 18.04 -21.08 14.38
CA GLN A 400 17.12 -21.34 13.27
C GLN A 400 17.20 -20.21 12.24
N ARG A 401 17.17 -20.58 10.97
CA ARG A 401 17.12 -19.63 9.85
C ARG A 401 15.71 -19.13 9.58
N ASP A 402 15.67 -18.05 8.82
CA ASP A 402 14.48 -17.48 8.19
C ASP A 402 14.16 -18.33 6.95
N PHE A 403 12.88 -18.41 6.59
CA PHE A 403 12.43 -19.21 5.44
C PHE A 403 11.04 -18.77 4.98
N GLY A 404 10.84 -18.69 3.67
CA GLY A 404 9.58 -18.41 2.99
C GLY A 404 9.05 -19.64 2.25
N MET A 405 7.74 -19.87 2.33
CA MET A 405 6.98 -20.90 1.63
C MET A 405 5.88 -20.18 0.84
N PRO A 406 6.16 -19.73 -0.40
CA PRO A 406 5.19 -19.00 -1.21
C PRO A 406 3.88 -19.76 -1.42
N ASP A 407 3.93 -21.08 -1.61
CA ASP A 407 2.74 -21.91 -1.84
C ASP A 407 1.76 -21.94 -0.65
N ASP A 408 2.28 -21.82 0.58
CA ASP A 408 1.48 -21.78 1.81
C ASP A 408 1.25 -20.33 2.30
N HIS A 409 1.69 -19.33 1.55
CA HIS A 409 1.65 -17.92 1.93
C HIS A 409 2.31 -17.64 3.29
N ILE A 410 3.40 -18.34 3.63
CA ILE A 410 4.01 -18.29 4.96
C ILE A 410 5.48 -17.90 4.89
N ALA A 411 5.92 -17.09 5.84
CA ALA A 411 7.31 -16.76 6.10
C ALA A 411 7.63 -16.97 7.58
N SER A 412 8.91 -17.22 7.92
CA SER A 412 9.40 -17.20 9.29
C SER A 412 10.59 -16.27 9.44
N VAL A 413 10.62 -15.50 10.53
CA VAL A 413 11.66 -14.50 10.78
C VAL A 413 12.21 -14.56 12.20
N ASN A 414 13.54 -14.62 12.28
CA ASN A 414 14.35 -14.70 13.47
C ASN A 414 14.75 -13.32 14.00
N LEU A 415 14.06 -12.90 15.05
CA LEU A 415 14.20 -11.56 15.62
C LEU A 415 15.41 -11.38 16.56
N VAL A 416 16.28 -12.37 16.71
CA VAL A 416 17.52 -12.23 17.52
C VAL A 416 18.78 -11.97 16.70
N ARG A 417 18.69 -12.01 15.37
CA ARG A 417 19.82 -11.69 14.49
C ARG A 417 20.03 -10.18 14.38
N SER A 418 21.26 -9.76 14.10
CA SER A 418 21.60 -8.33 13.92
C SER A 418 20.97 -7.71 12.67
N ASP A 419 20.69 -8.54 11.67
CA ASP A 419 20.09 -8.20 10.38
C ASP A 419 18.59 -8.58 10.30
N ALA A 420 17.96 -8.96 11.42
CA ALA A 420 16.59 -9.48 11.45
C ALA A 420 15.57 -8.61 10.71
N MET A 421 15.72 -7.27 10.77
CA MET A 421 14.81 -6.36 10.08
C MET A 421 15.00 -6.34 8.56
N GLY A 422 16.20 -6.66 8.07
CA GLY A 422 16.42 -6.93 6.66
C GLY A 422 15.79 -8.26 6.26
N GLY A 423 15.98 -9.31 7.08
CA GLY A 423 15.32 -10.61 6.91
C GLY A 423 13.79 -10.50 6.81
N VAL A 424 13.14 -9.67 7.65
CA VAL A 424 11.69 -9.39 7.49
C VAL A 424 11.33 -8.98 6.06
N ARG A 425 12.11 -8.10 5.43
CA ARG A 425 11.82 -7.56 4.10
C ARG A 425 12.08 -8.58 3.02
N HIS A 426 13.13 -9.38 3.21
CA HIS A 426 13.51 -10.47 2.33
C HIS A 426 12.41 -11.54 2.28
N GLU A 427 11.97 -12.02 3.44
CA GLU A 427 10.92 -13.05 3.50
C GLU A 427 9.56 -12.53 3.01
N VAL A 428 9.21 -11.28 3.35
CA VAL A 428 8.03 -10.62 2.79
C VAL A 428 8.21 -10.32 1.30
N GLY A 429 9.44 -10.27 0.78
CA GLY A 429 9.74 -10.13 -0.65
C GLY A 429 9.39 -11.39 -1.44
N HIS A 430 9.57 -12.58 -0.85
CA HIS A 430 9.22 -13.84 -1.51
C HIS A 430 7.72 -14.02 -1.70
N VAL A 431 6.93 -13.81 -0.64
CA VAL A 431 5.54 -14.30 -0.63
C VAL A 431 4.60 -13.40 -1.43
N PRO A 432 4.24 -12.18 -0.99
CA PRO A 432 3.32 -11.31 -1.74
C PRO A 432 3.93 -10.72 -3.02
N PHE A 433 5.26 -10.70 -3.17
CA PHE A 433 5.90 -10.11 -4.35
C PHE A 433 6.53 -11.14 -5.29
N GLY A 434 6.62 -12.41 -4.91
CA GLY A 434 7.19 -13.46 -5.76
C GLY A 434 8.63 -13.19 -6.15
N LEU A 435 9.43 -12.50 -5.33
CA LEU A 435 10.86 -12.32 -5.63
C LEU A 435 11.60 -13.63 -5.37
N ALA A 436 12.50 -14.03 -6.27
CA ALA A 436 13.39 -15.17 -6.07
C ALA A 436 14.65 -14.75 -5.30
N ASP A 437 15.31 -15.70 -4.64
CA ASP A 437 16.60 -15.48 -4.00
C ASP A 437 17.70 -15.14 -5.02
N GLU A 438 18.70 -14.35 -4.60
CA GLU A 438 19.80 -13.91 -5.49
C GLU A 438 21.21 -14.20 -4.96
N TYR A 439 21.30 -14.98 -3.87
CA TYR A 439 22.53 -15.56 -3.33
C TYR A 439 22.63 -17.05 -3.68
N CYS A 440 23.81 -17.66 -3.53
CA CYS A 440 24.00 -19.09 -3.83
C CYS A 440 23.78 -19.99 -2.62
N CYS A 441 23.63 -21.29 -2.94
CA CYS A 441 24.06 -22.41 -2.11
C CYS A 441 23.05 -22.88 -1.05
N ASP A 442 21.87 -22.29 -1.03
CA ASP A 442 20.71 -22.56 -0.17
C ASP A 442 19.51 -21.68 -0.58
N ALA A 443 19.43 -21.35 -1.87
CA ALA A 443 18.50 -20.38 -2.42
C ALA A 443 17.36 -21.11 -3.14
N ALA A 444 16.20 -20.47 -3.26
CA ALA A 444 15.14 -20.94 -4.13
C ALA A 444 15.08 -20.06 -5.39
N TYR A 445 15.72 -20.52 -6.47
CA TYR A 445 15.64 -19.84 -7.76
C TYR A 445 14.38 -20.24 -8.53
N PHE A 446 13.67 -19.23 -9.02
CA PHE A 446 12.56 -19.41 -9.94
C PHE A 446 12.43 -18.17 -10.85
N TYR A 447 11.86 -18.38 -12.03
CA TYR A 447 11.62 -17.32 -12.99
C TYR A 447 10.16 -16.85 -12.92
N ASN A 448 9.98 -15.54 -12.90
CA ASN A 448 8.67 -14.91 -13.07
C ASN A 448 8.55 -14.36 -14.49
N GLU A 449 7.52 -14.74 -15.22
CA GLU A 449 7.29 -14.25 -16.58
C GLU A 449 7.10 -12.72 -16.63
N VAL A 450 6.46 -12.15 -15.60
CA VAL A 450 6.22 -10.70 -15.50
C VAL A 450 7.17 -10.09 -14.48
N ALA A 451 7.96 -9.10 -14.91
CA ALA A 451 8.89 -8.37 -14.05
C ALA A 451 9.85 -9.27 -13.22
N PRO A 452 10.61 -10.19 -13.85
CA PRO A 452 11.57 -11.07 -13.17
C PRO A 452 12.67 -10.31 -12.43
N ASN A 453 13.17 -10.89 -11.33
CA ASN A 453 14.45 -10.54 -10.72
C ASN A 453 15.53 -11.59 -11.01
N VAL A 454 15.14 -12.86 -11.14
CA VAL A 454 15.97 -13.99 -11.60
C VAL A 454 15.46 -14.55 -12.94
N TYR A 455 16.36 -15.05 -13.78
CA TYR A 455 16.11 -15.50 -15.16
C TYR A 455 16.70 -16.90 -15.40
N GLU A 456 16.00 -17.75 -16.15
CA GLU A 456 16.51 -19.06 -16.59
C GLU A 456 17.62 -18.93 -17.66
N ASP A 457 17.50 -17.91 -18.52
CA ASP A 457 18.39 -17.72 -19.66
C ASP A 457 19.17 -16.40 -19.61
N LEU A 458 20.43 -16.43 -20.05
CA LEU A 458 21.20 -15.20 -20.28
C LEU A 458 20.68 -14.42 -21.49
N ALA A 459 20.27 -15.13 -22.54
CA ALA A 459 19.93 -14.57 -23.84
C ALA A 459 18.65 -15.19 -24.37
N GLY A 460 17.86 -14.41 -25.09
CA GLY A 460 16.54 -14.81 -25.58
C GLY A 460 15.57 -13.64 -25.46
N ASP A 461 14.31 -13.84 -25.84
CA ASP A 461 13.29 -12.79 -25.68
C ASP A 461 12.95 -12.55 -24.19
N GLU A 462 13.18 -13.56 -23.36
CA GLU A 462 12.97 -13.58 -21.90
C GLU A 462 14.30 -13.61 -21.12
N GLY A 463 15.43 -13.52 -21.81
CA GLY A 463 16.75 -13.61 -21.19
C GLY A 463 17.14 -12.34 -20.44
N CYS A 464 18.02 -12.48 -19.44
CA CYS A 464 18.52 -11.36 -18.64
C CYS A 464 19.10 -10.22 -19.52
N ASP A 465 19.83 -10.54 -20.59
CA ASP A 465 20.48 -9.54 -21.44
C ASP A 465 19.48 -8.63 -22.18
N LYS A 466 18.26 -9.13 -22.39
CA LYS A 466 17.18 -8.44 -23.07
C LYS A 466 16.44 -7.50 -22.13
N ASP A 467 16.25 -7.92 -20.89
CA ASP A 467 15.54 -7.13 -19.89
C ASP A 467 16.43 -6.12 -19.13
N ALA A 468 17.72 -6.38 -18.97
CA ALA A 468 18.65 -5.48 -18.27
C ALA A 468 18.54 -4.00 -18.71
N PRO A 469 18.39 -3.64 -20.00
CA PRO A 469 18.15 -2.26 -20.42
C PRO A 469 16.88 -1.61 -19.84
N ASN A 470 15.81 -2.38 -19.58
CA ASN A 470 14.57 -1.89 -18.95
C ASN A 470 14.79 -1.53 -17.48
N LEU A 471 15.81 -2.12 -16.85
CA LEU A 471 16.26 -1.81 -15.49
C LEU A 471 17.37 -0.75 -15.47
N ASN A 472 17.61 -0.07 -16.60
CA ASN A 472 18.72 0.88 -16.80
C ASN A 472 20.11 0.24 -16.58
N ARG A 473 20.25 -1.04 -16.91
CA ARG A 473 21.51 -1.79 -16.85
C ARG A 473 22.01 -2.15 -18.24
N VAL A 474 23.23 -2.66 -18.27
CA VAL A 474 23.85 -3.21 -19.47
C VAL A 474 23.88 -4.73 -19.37
N ARG A 475 24.01 -5.41 -20.52
CA ARG A 475 24.16 -6.86 -20.58
C ARG A 475 25.24 -7.40 -19.63
N ASP A 476 26.37 -6.71 -19.50
CA ASP A 476 27.49 -7.15 -18.66
C ASP A 476 27.15 -7.12 -17.15
N ALA A 477 26.00 -6.57 -16.76
CA ALA A 477 25.47 -6.69 -15.40
C ALA A 477 24.82 -8.07 -15.13
N CYS A 478 24.42 -8.80 -16.19
CA CYS A 478 23.85 -10.13 -16.05
C CYS A 478 24.93 -11.12 -15.58
N ARG A 479 24.75 -11.61 -14.36
CA ARG A 479 25.66 -12.54 -13.71
C ARG A 479 24.99 -13.89 -13.52
N ALA A 480 25.78 -14.96 -13.57
CA ALA A 480 25.31 -16.31 -13.31
C ALA A 480 25.16 -16.55 -11.80
N LEU A 481 24.13 -17.32 -11.46
CA LEU A 481 23.82 -17.93 -10.18
C LEU A 481 23.87 -19.44 -10.41
N GLU A 482 24.73 -20.17 -9.72
CA GLU A 482 24.88 -21.62 -9.91
C GLU A 482 24.31 -22.37 -8.70
N GLU A 483 23.38 -23.28 -8.95
CA GLU A 483 22.82 -24.20 -7.95
C GLU A 483 22.59 -25.58 -8.58
N ASP A 484 23.10 -26.64 -7.95
CA ASP A 484 22.94 -28.04 -8.37
C ASP A 484 23.25 -28.37 -9.85
N GLY A 485 24.02 -27.51 -10.52
CA GLY A 485 24.42 -27.66 -11.92
C GLY A 485 23.52 -26.90 -12.91
N ASP A 486 22.43 -26.30 -12.43
CA ASP A 486 21.62 -25.34 -13.18
C ASP A 486 22.21 -23.93 -13.03
N VAL A 487 22.06 -23.14 -14.10
CA VAL A 487 22.61 -21.79 -14.17
C VAL A 487 21.46 -20.81 -14.37
N TRP A 488 21.22 -20.02 -13.35
CA TRP A 488 20.28 -18.91 -13.35
C TRP A 488 21.04 -17.61 -13.56
N TYR A 489 20.31 -16.53 -13.86
CA TYR A 489 20.90 -15.22 -14.05
C TYR A 489 20.15 -14.16 -13.26
N THR A 490 20.84 -13.11 -12.84
CA THR A 490 20.23 -11.86 -12.39
C THR A 490 21.06 -10.69 -12.92
N SER A 491 20.42 -9.54 -13.11
CA SER A 491 21.12 -8.29 -13.43
C SER A 491 21.40 -7.43 -12.20
N GLU A 492 20.99 -7.89 -11.02
CA GLU A 492 21.17 -7.19 -9.75
C GLU A 492 22.63 -7.25 -9.25
N PRO A 493 23.09 -6.21 -8.53
CA PRO A 493 24.46 -6.18 -8.01
C PRO A 493 24.68 -7.35 -7.04
N GLY A 494 25.80 -8.06 -7.20
CA GLY A 494 26.09 -9.28 -6.44
C GLY A 494 27.57 -9.69 -6.47
N ASP A 495 27.97 -10.59 -5.56
CA ASP A 495 29.36 -10.89 -5.18
C ASP A 495 30.13 -11.76 -6.20
N LEU A 496 30.20 -11.27 -7.44
CA LEU A 496 31.19 -11.70 -8.44
C LEU A 496 32.19 -10.59 -8.77
N THR A 497 32.08 -9.42 -8.13
CA THR A 497 33.06 -8.33 -8.20
C THR A 497 33.67 -8.07 -6.83
N THR A 498 34.91 -8.54 -6.64
CA THR A 498 35.63 -8.39 -5.37
C THR A 498 35.67 -6.92 -4.93
N GLY A 499 34.99 -6.57 -3.84
CA GLY A 499 35.03 -5.24 -3.22
C GLY A 499 33.79 -4.36 -3.42
N LEU A 500 32.73 -4.85 -4.07
CA LEU A 500 31.39 -4.27 -3.96
C LEU A 500 30.65 -5.04 -2.87
N MET A 501 30.20 -4.36 -1.81
CA MET A 501 29.20 -4.94 -0.93
C MET A 501 27.92 -5.11 -1.76
N ASN A 502 27.30 -6.26 -1.66
CA ASN A 502 25.93 -6.43 -2.14
C ASN A 502 25.07 -5.47 -1.30
N ASP A 503 24.02 -4.94 -1.91
CA ASP A 503 23.13 -3.98 -1.27
C ASP A 503 21.75 -4.26 -1.85
N ASP A 504 21.33 -5.52 -1.72
CA ASP A 504 20.16 -6.08 -2.40
C ASP A 504 19.29 -6.87 -1.42
N VAL A 505 17.98 -6.65 -1.49
CA VAL A 505 17.04 -7.24 -0.53
C VAL A 505 16.99 -8.76 -0.66
N MET A 506 17.14 -9.32 -1.86
CA MET A 506 17.06 -10.75 -2.15
C MET A 506 18.42 -11.46 -2.12
N ASN A 507 19.51 -10.72 -1.91
CA ASN A 507 20.86 -11.28 -1.82
C ASN A 507 21.43 -11.23 -0.39
N ASP A 508 21.36 -10.07 0.26
CA ASP A 508 22.03 -9.84 1.54
C ASP A 508 21.23 -8.98 2.51
N ASN A 509 19.90 -8.96 2.33
CA ASN A 509 18.96 -8.23 3.17
C ASN A 509 19.18 -6.70 3.14
N GLY A 510 19.78 -6.20 2.06
CA GLY A 510 20.06 -4.79 1.82
C GLY A 510 18.82 -3.97 1.38
N PRO A 511 19.04 -2.77 0.86
CA PRO A 511 18.05 -1.98 0.12
C PRO A 511 17.51 -2.73 -1.10
N ALA A 512 16.33 -2.30 -1.58
CA ALA A 512 15.80 -2.77 -2.85
C ALA A 512 16.60 -2.20 -4.03
N ASN A 513 16.82 -3.02 -5.05
CA ASN A 513 17.30 -2.57 -6.35
C ASN A 513 16.20 -2.57 -7.42
N ALA A 514 16.59 -2.36 -8.69
CA ALA A 514 15.65 -2.01 -9.75
C ALA A 514 14.63 -3.12 -10.07
N ALA A 515 15.03 -4.40 -10.06
CA ALA A 515 14.14 -5.52 -10.28
C ALA A 515 13.16 -5.69 -9.13
N ASP A 516 13.64 -5.62 -7.87
CA ASP A 516 12.79 -5.65 -6.67
C ASP A 516 11.75 -4.53 -6.73
N VAL A 517 12.21 -3.30 -6.96
CA VAL A 517 11.33 -2.12 -7.03
C VAL A 517 10.33 -2.25 -8.17
N ARG A 518 10.72 -2.82 -9.32
CA ARG A 518 9.81 -3.07 -10.43
C ARG A 518 8.70 -4.04 -10.03
N ARG A 519 9.04 -5.14 -9.35
CA ARG A 519 8.08 -6.14 -8.88
C ARG A 519 7.19 -5.60 -7.75
N PHE A 520 7.76 -4.88 -6.78
CA PHE A 520 7.00 -4.14 -5.77
C PHE A 520 5.97 -3.20 -6.40
N ASN A 521 6.40 -2.42 -7.42
CA ASN A 521 5.50 -1.50 -8.10
C ASN A 521 4.40 -2.19 -8.92
N LEU A 522 4.64 -3.39 -9.43
CA LEU A 522 3.63 -4.21 -10.11
C LEU A 522 2.52 -4.56 -9.11
N ILE A 523 2.87 -5.22 -8.01
CA ILE A 523 1.89 -5.66 -6.99
C ILE A 523 1.20 -4.47 -6.30
N PHE A 524 1.94 -3.41 -5.96
CA PHE A 524 1.30 -2.17 -5.47
C PHE A 524 0.43 -1.50 -6.54
N GLY A 525 0.68 -1.74 -7.82
CA GLY A 525 -0.20 -1.32 -8.91
C GLY A 525 -1.51 -2.09 -8.89
N ASP A 526 -1.42 -3.41 -8.75
CA ASP A 526 -2.56 -4.33 -8.70
C ASP A 526 -3.46 -4.06 -7.47
N CYS A 527 -2.86 -3.86 -6.28
CA CYS A 527 -3.58 -3.42 -5.08
C CYS A 527 -4.39 -2.13 -5.28
N ARG A 528 -3.88 -1.17 -6.07
CA ARG A 528 -4.57 0.11 -6.29
C ARG A 528 -5.81 -0.01 -7.19
N ILE A 529 -5.97 -1.16 -7.83
CA ILE A 529 -7.08 -1.47 -8.73
C ILE A 529 -7.96 -2.60 -8.20
N ALA A 530 -7.84 -2.91 -6.91
CA ALA A 530 -8.52 -4.01 -6.24
C ALA A 530 -8.20 -5.40 -6.84
N LYS A 531 -6.94 -5.63 -7.20
CA LYS A 531 -6.39 -6.92 -7.70
C LYS A 531 -5.18 -7.42 -6.92
N CYS A 532 -5.06 -6.95 -5.68
CA CYS A 532 -4.45 -7.79 -4.66
C CYS A 532 -5.55 -8.76 -4.18
#